data_AF-A0A673CFR0-F1
#
_entry.id   AF-A0A673CFR0-F1
#
_cell.length_a   1.000
_cell.length_b   1.000
_cell.length_c   1.000
_cell.angle_alpha   90.00
_cell.angle_beta   90.00
_cell.angle_gamma   90.00
#
_symmetry.space_group_name_H-M   'P 1'
#
loop_
_entity.id
_entity.type
_entity.pdbx_description
1 polymer ?
#
loop_
_entity_poly.entity_id
_entity_poly.type
_entity_poly.pdbx_seq_one_letter_code
_entity_poly.pdbx_strand_id
1 'polypeptide(L)'
;NTYNKHTNTGNTHTNTGNTHTNTGNKHTNTYNKHTNTGNTHTNTGKAIMHTAETFYTQENGGRRGHPRVMVVLIDGWPSDDLEQAAMLARESGINVFMVSVAKPAPEELGMVRDKDFVQKAVCKDNAHFSYSIPSWFSTTKHVKPLTQRLCSLDGLLCSKTCYNSVNIGFLIDGSSSIGDSNFRMMLDFLAGIARSFDISDIGARIGAVQFTYDQRLEFGLFDHPRKEDTINALRRISYMSGGTATGAGITYAIQNLFRRTGPGRNFLIIITDGQSYDDVQLPALEGQKKGITIFSVGVAWAPLEDLKAMASEPKEGHTFFTRDFIGLAEIVPAVVRGICRDFNDKN
;
A
#
# COMPACT_ATOMS: atom_id res chain seq x y z
N ASN A 1 2.06 -28.98 48.72
CA ASN A 1 1.51 -27.73 49.29
C ASN A 1 2.62 -26.91 49.90
N THR A 2 3.23 -26.03 49.11
CA THR A 2 3.99 -24.88 49.62
C THR A 2 3.93 -23.80 48.55
N TYR A 3 3.08 -22.81 48.80
CA TYR A 3 2.98 -21.57 48.02
C TYR A 3 4.26 -20.77 48.22
N ASN A 4 5.00 -20.46 47.15
CA ASN A 4 5.97 -19.36 47.18
C ASN A 4 5.25 -18.08 46.74
N LYS A 5 4.82 -17.29 47.73
CA LYS A 5 4.54 -15.87 47.55
C LYS A 5 5.88 -15.15 47.40
N HIS A 6 5.99 -14.27 46.41
CA HIS A 6 7.07 -13.29 46.31
C HIS A 6 6.50 -11.88 46.38
N THR A 7 6.99 -11.10 47.33
CA THR A 7 6.80 -9.64 47.44
C THR A 7 8.02 -8.95 46.83
N ASN A 8 7.80 -8.10 45.83
CA ASN A 8 8.87 -7.32 45.20
C ASN A 8 9.15 -6.05 46.02
N THR A 9 10.37 -5.95 46.52
CA THR A 9 10.95 -4.70 47.02
C THR A 9 12.36 -4.55 46.44
N GLY A 10 12.58 -3.56 45.58
CA GLY A 10 13.91 -3.11 45.17
C GLY A 10 14.51 -3.73 43.90
N ASN A 11 15.29 -2.89 43.22
CA ASN A 11 15.76 -2.99 41.83
C ASN A 11 16.97 -3.92 41.61
N THR A 12 16.95 -5.15 42.13
CA THR A 12 18.01 -6.13 41.83
C THR A 12 17.48 -7.57 41.89
N HIS A 13 17.55 -8.30 40.78
CA HIS A 13 17.35 -9.75 40.75
C HIS A 13 18.68 -10.47 40.52
N THR A 14 19.06 -11.31 41.47
CA THR A 14 20.09 -12.34 41.33
C THR A 14 19.37 -13.68 41.15
N ASN A 15 19.48 -14.30 39.97
CA ASN A 15 19.00 -15.66 39.76
C ASN A 15 20.06 -16.66 40.24
N THR A 16 19.75 -17.43 41.28
CA THR A 16 20.56 -18.56 41.74
C THR A 16 20.04 -19.88 41.15
N GLY A 17 20.80 -20.42 40.17
CA GLY A 17 20.75 -21.80 39.64
C GLY A 17 20.02 -21.93 38.29
N ASN A 18 20.59 -22.42 37.18
CA ASN A 18 21.81 -23.17 36.92
C ASN A 18 22.89 -22.35 36.16
N THR A 19 24.04 -22.17 36.82
CA THR A 19 25.39 -21.89 36.32
C THR A 19 25.58 -21.13 35.01
N HIS A 20 25.83 -19.82 35.11
CA HIS A 20 26.94 -19.16 34.41
C HIS A 20 27.55 -18.09 35.34
N THR A 21 28.79 -18.31 35.77
CA THR A 21 29.61 -17.33 36.48
C THR A 21 30.30 -16.42 35.46
N ASN A 22 29.94 -15.14 35.42
CA ASN A 22 30.74 -14.11 34.76
C ASN A 22 31.61 -13.42 35.81
N THR A 23 32.78 -14.00 36.06
CA THR A 23 33.92 -13.28 36.65
C THR A 23 34.76 -12.72 35.52
N GLY A 24 34.73 -11.39 35.36
CA GLY A 24 35.72 -10.66 34.56
C GLY A 24 35.23 -10.22 33.19
N ASN A 25 35.40 -8.93 32.92
CA ASN A 25 35.28 -8.32 31.61
C ASN A 25 36.19 -9.03 30.60
N LYS A 26 35.60 -9.80 29.66
CA LYS A 26 35.81 -9.72 28.20
C LYS A 26 35.22 -10.97 27.53
N HIS A 27 34.13 -10.76 26.78
CA HIS A 27 33.81 -11.61 25.63
C HIS A 27 33.67 -10.72 24.40
N THR A 28 34.59 -10.84 23.46
CA THR A 28 34.49 -10.29 22.12
C THR A 28 33.70 -11.25 21.24
N ASN A 29 32.42 -10.95 21.07
CA ASN A 29 31.63 -11.41 19.94
C ASN A 29 31.17 -10.15 19.20
N THR A 30 31.50 -10.04 17.91
CA THR A 30 31.41 -8.79 17.13
C THR A 30 29.97 -8.26 16.99
N TYR A 31 28.96 -9.07 17.35
CA TYR A 31 27.53 -8.78 17.24
C TYR A 31 26.77 -8.63 18.57
N ASN A 32 27.44 -8.68 19.74
CA ASN A 32 26.75 -8.80 21.04
C ASN A 32 27.16 -7.71 22.06
N LYS A 33 27.43 -6.49 21.58
CA LYS A 33 27.61 -5.31 22.45
C LYS A 33 26.31 -4.51 22.49
N HIS A 34 25.38 -4.96 23.33
CA HIS A 34 24.24 -4.14 23.75
C HIS A 34 24.31 -3.96 25.26
N THR A 35 24.33 -2.71 25.71
CA THR A 35 24.27 -2.35 27.13
C THR A 35 22.81 -2.04 27.46
N ASN A 36 22.21 -2.83 28.37
CA ASN A 36 20.88 -2.52 28.88
C ASN A 36 20.98 -1.34 29.83
N THR A 37 20.55 -0.17 29.36
CA THR A 37 20.45 1.05 30.17
C THR A 37 19.15 0.96 30.96
N GLY A 38 19.15 0.21 32.06
CA GLY A 38 17.96 -0.01 32.89
C GLY A 38 17.27 1.31 33.25
N ASN A 39 16.20 1.64 32.54
CA ASN A 39 15.37 2.81 32.75
C ASN A 39 13.96 2.35 33.18
N THR A 40 13.15 3.27 33.70
CA THR A 40 11.77 2.99 34.14
C THR A 40 10.72 3.33 33.07
N HIS A 41 11.12 3.69 31.85
CA HIS A 41 10.23 4.23 30.81
C HIS A 41 10.41 3.54 29.47
N THR A 42 9.33 2.94 28.96
CA THR A 42 9.31 2.26 27.66
C THR A 42 8.94 3.26 26.56
N ASN A 43 9.92 4.01 26.02
CA ASN A 43 9.70 5.01 24.95
C ASN A 43 9.63 4.38 23.55
N THR A 44 8.66 3.50 23.34
CA THR A 44 8.51 2.75 22.08
C THR A 44 8.21 3.68 20.89
N GLY A 45 7.43 4.74 21.09
CA GLY A 45 7.07 5.69 20.03
C GLY A 45 8.29 6.41 19.48
N LYS A 46 9.11 6.97 20.38
CA LYS A 46 10.39 7.61 20.00
C LYS A 46 11.34 6.64 19.30
N ALA A 47 11.40 5.38 19.74
CA ALA A 47 12.24 4.36 19.11
C ALA A 47 11.77 4.02 17.68
N ILE A 48 10.45 3.89 17.46
CA ILE A 48 9.87 3.69 16.14
C ILE A 48 10.22 4.87 15.23
N MET A 49 10.01 6.09 15.71
CA MET A 49 10.28 7.33 14.97
C MET A 49 11.75 7.41 14.54
N HIS A 50 12.67 7.25 15.49
CA HIS A 50 14.10 7.27 15.21
C HIS A 50 14.51 6.19 14.21
N THR A 51 13.97 4.97 14.34
CA THR A 51 14.26 3.86 13.42
C THR A 51 13.75 4.18 12.02
N ALA A 52 12.55 4.76 11.90
CA ALA A 52 11.97 5.15 10.62
C ALA A 52 12.81 6.20 9.89
N GLU A 53 13.37 7.16 10.62
CA GLU A 53 14.19 8.24 10.07
C GLU A 53 15.61 7.80 9.70
N THR A 54 16.16 6.79 10.39
CA THR A 54 17.59 6.48 10.28
C THR A 54 17.88 5.15 9.57
N PHE A 55 17.18 4.06 9.88
CA PHE A 55 17.62 2.72 9.48
C PHE A 55 17.36 2.41 8.00
N TYR A 56 16.33 3.00 7.41
CA TYR A 56 15.90 2.68 6.04
C TYR A 56 16.40 3.66 4.98
N THR A 57 17.35 4.52 5.33
CA THR A 57 18.05 5.42 4.41
C THR A 57 19.02 4.64 3.54
N GLN A 58 19.38 5.16 2.36
CA GLN A 58 20.33 4.49 1.46
C GLN A 58 21.72 4.33 2.12
N GLU A 59 22.15 5.33 2.87
CA GLU A 59 23.43 5.33 3.60
C GLU A 59 23.51 4.20 4.63
N ASN A 60 22.36 3.84 5.24
CA ASN A 60 22.27 2.77 6.23
C ASN A 60 21.79 1.43 5.65
N GLY A 61 21.90 1.24 4.33
CA GLY A 61 21.63 -0.04 3.66
C GLY A 61 20.18 -0.24 3.20
N GLY A 62 19.37 0.81 3.19
CA GLY A 62 18.02 0.82 2.62
C GLY A 62 18.05 0.55 1.11
N ARG A 63 17.26 -0.42 0.65
CA ARG A 63 17.21 -0.85 -0.76
C ARG A 63 15.90 -0.40 -1.42
N ARG A 64 15.99 0.09 -2.66
CA ARG A 64 14.82 0.36 -3.49
C ARG A 64 14.14 -0.95 -3.91
N GLY A 65 12.82 -0.93 -4.06
CA GLY A 65 12.03 -2.10 -4.51
C GLY A 65 11.90 -3.26 -3.52
N HIS A 66 12.42 -3.13 -2.30
CA HIS A 66 12.31 -4.15 -1.26
C HIS A 66 11.41 -3.65 -0.12
N PRO A 67 10.52 -4.49 0.45
CA PRO A 67 9.70 -4.11 1.59
C PRO A 67 10.56 -3.70 2.78
N ARG A 68 10.18 -2.59 3.43
CA ARG A 68 10.78 -2.14 4.67
C ARG A 68 9.92 -2.65 5.81
N VAL A 69 10.52 -3.43 6.71
CA VAL A 69 9.82 -4.07 7.83
C VAL A 69 10.55 -3.75 9.12
N MET A 70 9.83 -3.18 10.08
CA MET A 70 10.31 -2.87 11.42
C MET A 70 9.65 -3.83 12.41
N VAL A 71 10.43 -4.67 13.07
CA VAL A 71 9.93 -5.57 14.11
C VAL A 71 10.20 -4.94 15.47
N VAL A 72 9.13 -4.57 16.17
CA VAL A 72 9.19 -3.93 17.47
C VAL A 72 8.89 -4.99 18.53
N LEU A 73 9.92 -5.38 19.28
CA LEU A 73 9.81 -6.31 20.41
C LEU A 73 9.61 -5.49 21.69
N ILE A 74 8.53 -5.75 22.42
CA ILE A 74 8.26 -5.09 23.71
C ILE A 74 7.86 -6.08 24.79
N ASP A 75 8.25 -5.76 26.01
CA ASP A 75 7.76 -6.36 27.26
C ASP A 75 6.89 -5.32 27.97
N GLY A 76 5.60 -5.59 28.17
CA GLY A 76 4.66 -4.63 28.73
C GLY A 76 4.10 -3.60 27.75
N TRP A 77 3.95 -2.34 28.19
CA TRP A 77 3.28 -1.26 27.46
C TRP A 77 4.16 0.00 27.32
N PRO A 78 3.98 0.78 26.25
CA PRO A 78 4.70 2.02 26.05
C PRO A 78 4.33 3.07 27.09
N SER A 79 5.29 3.94 27.40
CA SER A 79 5.12 5.13 28.24
C SER A 79 4.81 6.40 27.43
N ASP A 80 4.93 6.32 26.10
CA ASP A 80 4.66 7.37 25.13
C ASP A 80 3.57 6.96 24.12
N ASP A 81 3.11 7.93 23.33
CA ASP A 81 2.13 7.69 22.27
C ASP A 81 2.82 7.11 21.01
N LEU A 82 2.21 6.07 20.44
CA LEU A 82 2.70 5.40 19.24
C LEU A 82 2.07 5.93 17.97
N GLU A 83 0.98 6.69 18.05
CA GLU A 83 0.19 7.05 16.88
C GLU A 83 0.98 7.87 15.85
N GLN A 84 1.65 8.94 16.29
CA GLN A 84 2.46 9.78 15.41
C GLN A 84 3.66 9.04 14.83
N ALA A 85 4.35 8.23 15.64
CA ALA A 85 5.51 7.46 15.21
C ALA A 85 5.12 6.40 14.17
N ALA A 86 3.98 5.74 14.39
CA ALA A 86 3.43 4.78 13.45
C ALA A 86 2.95 5.45 12.17
N MET A 87 2.33 6.64 12.24
CA MET A 87 2.02 7.44 11.05
C MET A 87 3.28 7.71 10.23
N LEU A 88 4.33 8.27 10.84
CA LEU A 88 5.60 8.56 10.16
C LEU A 88 6.19 7.31 9.50
N ALA A 89 6.23 6.19 10.21
CA ALA A 89 6.74 4.93 9.68
C ALA A 89 5.93 4.47 8.46
N ARG A 90 4.59 4.50 8.54
CA ARG A 90 3.69 4.13 7.44
C ARG A 90 3.88 5.03 6.21
N GLU A 91 3.95 6.34 6.44
CA GLU A 91 4.18 7.33 5.37
C GLU A 91 5.54 7.17 4.71
N SER A 92 6.54 6.73 5.46
CA SER A 92 7.89 6.42 4.98
C SER A 92 7.99 5.04 4.30
N GLY A 93 6.85 4.36 4.13
CA GLY A 93 6.80 3.05 3.48
C GLY A 93 7.35 1.92 4.36
N ILE A 94 7.25 2.02 5.68
CA ILE A 94 7.76 1.03 6.63
C ILE A 94 6.59 0.32 7.30
N ASN A 95 6.63 -1.01 7.29
CA ASN A 95 5.66 -1.86 7.94
C ASN A 95 6.09 -2.15 9.38
N VAL A 96 5.34 -1.61 10.34
CA VAL A 96 5.57 -1.84 11.77
C VAL A 96 4.88 -3.13 12.19
N PHE A 97 5.67 -4.08 12.69
CA PHE A 97 5.22 -5.33 13.30
C PHE A 97 5.43 -5.28 14.80
N MET A 98 4.34 -5.31 15.56
CA MET A 98 4.39 -5.31 17.02
C MET A 98 4.43 -6.74 17.55
N VAL A 99 5.48 -7.06 18.30
CA VAL A 99 5.64 -8.33 18.99
C VAL A 99 5.65 -8.07 20.49
N SER A 100 4.53 -8.36 21.13
CA SER A 100 4.41 -8.28 22.59
C SER A 100 4.85 -9.61 23.20
N VAL A 101 5.87 -9.57 24.04
CA VAL A 101 6.30 -10.70 24.86
C VAL A 101 5.73 -10.49 26.26
N ALA A 102 5.17 -11.54 26.87
CA ALA A 102 4.57 -11.49 28.20
C ALA A 102 3.58 -10.31 28.36
N LYS A 103 2.48 -10.35 27.59
CA LYS A 103 1.43 -9.32 27.65
C LYS A 103 0.99 -9.02 29.09
N PRO A 104 0.52 -7.79 29.37
CA PRO A 104 0.13 -7.38 30.72
C PRO A 104 -0.91 -8.31 31.31
N ALA A 105 -0.73 -8.70 32.57
CA ALA A 105 -1.71 -9.50 33.29
C ALA A 105 -3.01 -8.70 33.48
N PRO A 106 -4.18 -9.35 33.65
CA PRO A 106 -5.45 -8.64 33.86
C PRO A 106 -5.41 -7.60 34.99
N GLU A 107 -4.62 -7.85 36.02
CA GLU A 107 -4.43 -6.97 37.17
C GLU A 107 -3.62 -5.71 36.83
N GLU A 108 -2.78 -5.79 35.79
CA GLU A 108 -1.91 -4.70 35.30
C GLU A 108 -2.59 -3.84 34.24
N LEU A 109 -3.71 -4.31 33.65
CA LEU A 109 -4.47 -3.57 32.62
C LEU A 109 -4.97 -2.20 33.09
N GLY A 110 -5.12 -1.99 34.40
CA GLY A 110 -5.46 -0.69 34.99
C GLY A 110 -4.32 0.33 34.95
N MET A 111 -3.07 -0.13 34.78
CA MET A 111 -1.88 0.72 34.69
C MET A 111 -1.52 1.07 33.24
N VAL A 112 -2.10 0.36 32.27
CA VAL A 112 -1.93 0.61 30.84
C VAL A 112 -2.70 1.89 30.47
N ARG A 113 -1.98 2.97 30.19
CA ARG A 113 -2.56 4.27 29.84
C ARG A 113 -3.34 4.23 28.54
N ASP A 114 -2.75 3.61 27.52
CA ASP A 114 -3.35 3.46 26.20
C ASP A 114 -3.51 1.97 25.92
N LYS A 115 -4.74 1.45 25.97
CA LYS A 115 -5.02 0.01 25.80
C LYS A 115 -4.92 -0.44 24.35
N ASP A 116 -5.07 0.50 23.42
CA ASP A 116 -5.10 0.23 21.98
C ASP A 116 -3.76 0.56 21.31
N PHE A 117 -2.69 0.70 22.10
CA PHE A 117 -1.37 1.09 21.60
C PHE A 117 -0.84 0.14 20.51
N VAL A 118 -1.15 -1.16 20.59
CA VAL A 118 -0.77 -2.13 19.56
C VAL A 118 -1.48 -1.81 18.25
N GLN A 119 -2.79 -1.57 18.30
CA GLN A 119 -3.64 -1.24 17.15
C GLN A 119 -3.21 0.08 16.50
N LYS A 120 -2.82 1.08 17.31
CA LYS A 120 -2.30 2.37 16.82
C LYS A 120 -0.92 2.25 16.17
N ALA A 121 -0.07 1.38 16.72
CA ALA A 121 1.29 1.16 16.25
C ALA A 121 1.33 0.37 14.95
N VAL A 122 0.50 -0.66 14.83
CA VAL A 122 0.36 -1.41 13.59
C VAL A 122 -0.44 -0.61 12.57
N CYS A 123 -0.36 -1.03 11.33
CA CYS A 123 -0.97 -0.32 10.22
C CYS A 123 -2.38 -0.79 9.86
N LYS A 124 -2.71 -2.04 10.18
CA LYS A 124 -4.03 -2.66 10.02
C LYS A 124 -4.29 -3.50 11.25
N ASP A 125 -5.44 -3.31 11.86
CA ASP A 125 -5.91 -4.16 12.95
C ASP A 125 -6.60 -5.42 12.39
N ASN A 126 -5.80 -6.28 11.76
CA ASN A 126 -6.24 -7.56 11.19
C ASN A 126 -5.50 -8.75 11.81
N ALA A 127 -4.87 -8.54 12.97
CA ALA A 127 -4.01 -9.50 13.68
C ALA A 127 -2.78 -10.03 12.90
N HIS A 128 -2.51 -9.52 11.69
CA HIS A 128 -1.33 -9.91 10.91
C HIS A 128 -0.06 -9.23 11.45
N PHE A 129 -0.15 -7.92 11.67
CA PHE A 129 0.95 -7.04 12.09
C PHE A 129 1.24 -7.09 13.59
N SER A 130 0.41 -7.80 14.36
CA SER A 130 0.62 -8.02 15.79
C SER A 130 0.87 -9.49 16.07
N TYR A 131 1.81 -9.77 16.97
CA TYR A 131 2.14 -11.12 17.42
C TYR A 131 2.32 -11.12 18.93
N SER A 132 1.78 -12.14 19.61
CA SER A 132 1.90 -12.27 21.05
C SER A 132 2.72 -13.51 21.38
N ILE A 133 3.79 -13.33 22.13
CA ILE A 133 4.59 -14.41 22.71
C ILE A 133 4.22 -14.50 24.19
N PRO A 134 3.72 -15.64 24.68
CA PRO A 134 3.30 -15.75 26.08
C PRO A 134 4.44 -15.60 27.08
N SER A 135 5.66 -15.99 26.70
CA SER A 135 6.80 -16.00 27.62
C SER A 135 8.13 -15.82 26.88
N TRP A 136 9.07 -15.11 27.51
CA TRP A 136 10.46 -15.04 27.07
C TRP A 136 11.10 -16.40 26.87
N PHE A 137 10.76 -17.38 27.72
CA PHE A 137 11.31 -18.74 27.67
C PHE A 137 10.81 -19.54 26.46
N SER A 138 9.74 -19.11 25.78
CA SER A 138 9.19 -19.79 24.60
C SER A 138 9.49 -19.07 23.29
N THR A 139 10.23 -17.97 23.29
CA THR A 139 10.51 -17.13 22.11
C THR A 139 11.04 -17.93 20.91
N THR A 140 11.93 -18.90 21.14
CA THR A 140 12.49 -19.77 20.09
C THR A 140 11.42 -20.56 19.31
N LYS A 141 10.32 -20.94 19.96
CA LYS A 141 9.19 -21.65 19.33
C LYS A 141 8.41 -20.75 18.37
N HIS A 142 8.51 -19.43 18.51
CA HIS A 142 7.76 -18.46 17.72
C HIS A 142 8.54 -17.91 16.52
N VAL A 143 9.83 -18.23 16.39
CA VAL A 143 10.67 -17.77 15.26
C VAL A 143 10.05 -18.18 13.92
N LYS A 144 9.75 -19.46 13.71
CA LYS A 144 9.21 -19.94 12.43
C LYS A 144 7.85 -19.30 12.07
N PRO A 145 6.84 -19.30 12.97
CA PRO A 145 5.57 -18.61 12.70
C PRO A 145 5.72 -17.12 12.44
N LEU A 146 6.60 -16.44 13.19
CA LEU A 146 6.85 -15.01 13.01
C LEU A 146 7.51 -14.73 11.66
N THR A 147 8.54 -15.48 11.29
CA THR A 147 9.19 -15.39 9.98
C THR A 147 8.20 -15.63 8.84
N GLN A 148 7.32 -16.63 8.95
CA GLN A 148 6.29 -16.88 7.94
C GLN A 148 5.35 -15.68 7.74
N ARG A 149 4.98 -14.98 8.82
CA ARG A 149 4.19 -13.75 8.73
C ARG A 149 4.97 -12.62 8.09
N LEU A 150 6.20 -12.38 8.56
CA LEU A 150 7.06 -11.29 8.05
C LEU A 150 7.44 -11.47 6.57
N CYS A 151 7.51 -12.71 6.08
CA CYS A 151 7.83 -13.02 4.68
C CYS A 151 6.61 -13.11 3.77
N SER A 152 5.40 -12.85 4.26
CA SER A 152 4.18 -12.81 3.44
C SER A 152 4.06 -11.45 2.76
N LEU A 153 4.58 -11.33 1.53
CA LEU A 153 4.59 -10.07 0.77
C LEU A 153 3.18 -9.47 0.62
N ASP A 154 2.18 -10.30 0.34
CA ASP A 154 0.76 -9.90 0.25
C ASP A 154 0.17 -9.48 1.62
N GLY A 155 0.80 -9.87 2.72
CA GLY A 155 0.43 -9.46 4.08
C GLY A 155 1.03 -8.12 4.51
N LEU A 156 2.15 -7.70 3.91
CA LEU A 156 2.94 -6.51 4.28
C LEU A 156 2.38 -5.16 3.75
N LEU A 157 1.15 -5.11 3.26
CA LEU A 157 0.67 -4.00 2.42
C LEU A 157 0.10 -2.81 3.21
N CYS A 158 0.94 -2.22 4.05
CA CYS A 158 0.62 -1.03 4.84
C CYS A 158 1.58 0.15 4.64
N SER A 159 2.79 -0.13 4.19
CA SER A 159 3.72 0.86 3.66
C SER A 159 3.13 1.54 2.43
N LYS A 160 3.30 2.86 2.27
CA LYS A 160 2.97 3.54 1.00
C LYS A 160 3.78 2.90 -0.15
N THR A 161 3.11 2.16 -1.02
CA THR A 161 3.68 1.55 -2.23
C THR A 161 2.80 1.91 -3.42
N CYS A 162 3.30 1.70 -4.63
CA CYS A 162 2.47 1.85 -5.83
C CYS A 162 1.26 0.92 -5.82
N TYR A 163 1.31 -0.22 -5.14
CA TYR A 163 0.23 -1.21 -5.15
C TYR A 163 -0.94 -0.81 -4.24
N ASN A 164 -0.73 0.05 -3.25
CA ASN A 164 -1.76 0.40 -2.25
C ASN A 164 -1.93 1.91 -2.01
N SER A 165 -1.15 2.80 -2.63
CA SER A 165 -1.20 4.25 -2.40
C SER A 165 -1.46 5.04 -3.68
N VAL A 166 -2.41 4.54 -4.47
CA VAL A 166 -2.76 5.10 -5.77
C VAL A 166 -4.27 5.21 -5.93
N ASN A 167 -4.71 6.30 -6.55
CA ASN A 167 -6.07 6.47 -7.04
C ASN A 167 -6.02 6.27 -8.57
N ILE A 168 -6.68 5.23 -9.06
CA ILE A 168 -6.70 4.85 -10.47
C ILE A 168 -8.09 5.12 -11.05
N GLY A 169 -8.16 5.98 -12.05
CA GLY A 169 -9.35 6.19 -12.85
C GLY A 169 -9.25 5.48 -14.18
N PHE A 170 -10.30 4.75 -14.56
CA PHE A 170 -10.45 4.21 -15.90
C PHE A 170 -11.38 5.10 -16.70
N LEU A 171 -10.91 5.58 -17.86
CA LEU A 171 -11.71 6.27 -18.85
C LEU A 171 -11.90 5.35 -20.04
N ILE A 172 -13.12 4.85 -20.20
CA ILE A 172 -13.46 3.71 -21.04
C ILE A 172 -14.25 4.19 -22.25
N ASP A 173 -13.70 3.98 -23.43
CA ASP A 173 -14.43 4.22 -24.68
C ASP A 173 -15.58 3.20 -24.81
N GLY A 174 -16.80 3.71 -24.92
CA GLY A 174 -18.03 2.95 -25.13
C GLY A 174 -18.61 3.14 -26.52
N SER A 175 -17.82 3.62 -27.47
CA SER A 175 -18.27 3.96 -28.83
C SER A 175 -18.67 2.74 -29.65
N SER A 176 -19.48 2.98 -30.68
CA SER A 176 -20.09 1.95 -31.52
C SER A 176 -19.07 1.12 -32.33
N SER A 177 -17.87 1.66 -32.61
CA SER A 177 -16.80 0.98 -33.35
C SER A 177 -16.29 -0.28 -32.64
N ILE A 178 -16.34 -0.26 -31.31
CA ILE A 178 -15.81 -1.33 -30.46
C ILE A 178 -16.68 -2.58 -30.61
N GLY A 179 -18.00 -2.44 -30.38
CA GLY A 179 -18.94 -3.57 -30.33
C GLY A 179 -18.91 -4.35 -29.01
N ASP A 180 -20.01 -5.01 -28.67
CA ASP A 180 -20.23 -5.59 -27.33
C ASP A 180 -19.15 -6.63 -26.91
N SER A 181 -18.76 -7.53 -27.82
CA SER A 181 -17.76 -8.56 -27.51
C SER A 181 -16.38 -7.97 -27.21
N ASN A 182 -15.98 -6.93 -27.95
CA ASN A 182 -14.69 -6.27 -27.73
C ASN A 182 -14.73 -5.40 -26.47
N PHE A 183 -15.88 -4.79 -26.19
CA PHE A 183 -16.12 -4.05 -24.95
C PHE A 183 -15.90 -4.95 -23.72
N ARG A 184 -16.39 -6.20 -23.75
CA ARG A 184 -16.12 -7.18 -22.69
C ARG A 184 -14.62 -7.45 -22.50
N MET A 185 -13.86 -7.58 -23.59
CA MET A 185 -12.40 -7.77 -23.51
C MET A 185 -11.69 -6.56 -22.90
N MET A 186 -12.12 -5.33 -23.21
CA MET A 186 -11.60 -4.12 -22.55
C MET A 186 -11.90 -4.12 -21.05
N LEU A 187 -13.12 -4.48 -20.63
CA LEU A 187 -13.45 -4.56 -19.21
C LEU A 187 -12.61 -5.63 -18.48
N ASP A 188 -12.33 -6.77 -19.13
CA ASP A 188 -11.46 -7.80 -18.56
C ASP A 188 -9.99 -7.36 -18.46
N PHE A 189 -9.51 -6.58 -19.43
CA PHE A 189 -8.19 -5.92 -19.37
C PHE A 189 -8.08 -4.96 -18.18
N LEU A 190 -9.06 -4.06 -18.00
CA LEU A 190 -9.10 -3.12 -16.88
C LEU A 190 -9.23 -3.84 -15.53
N ALA A 191 -10.03 -4.91 -15.47
CA ALA A 191 -10.11 -5.79 -14.31
C ALA A 191 -8.77 -6.51 -14.04
N GLY A 192 -8.00 -6.83 -15.08
CA GLY A 192 -6.63 -7.36 -14.97
C GLY A 192 -5.68 -6.37 -14.30
N ILE A 193 -5.71 -5.09 -14.70
CA ILE A 193 -4.96 -4.02 -14.04
C ILE A 193 -5.41 -3.89 -12.58
N ALA A 194 -6.72 -3.77 -12.33
CA ALA A 194 -7.28 -3.62 -10.99
C ALA A 194 -6.85 -4.74 -10.03
N ARG A 195 -6.80 -5.99 -10.51
CA ARG A 195 -6.35 -7.15 -9.72
C ARG A 195 -4.94 -7.01 -9.17
N SER A 196 -4.05 -6.30 -9.89
CA SER A 196 -2.66 -6.11 -9.49
C SER A 196 -2.48 -5.12 -8.31
N PHE A 197 -3.51 -4.36 -7.93
CA PHE A 197 -3.47 -3.38 -6.85
C PHE A 197 -4.26 -3.83 -5.63
N ASP A 198 -3.91 -3.33 -4.47
CA ASP A 198 -4.49 -3.70 -3.17
C ASP A 198 -5.58 -2.74 -2.75
N ILE A 199 -6.73 -2.98 -3.37
CA ILE A 199 -7.93 -2.18 -3.23
C ILE A 199 -8.52 -2.37 -1.83
N SER A 200 -8.57 -1.28 -1.06
CA SER A 200 -9.20 -1.21 0.27
C SER A 200 -9.52 0.24 0.65
N ASP A 201 -10.29 0.46 1.72
CA ASP A 201 -10.59 1.80 2.24
C ASP A 201 -9.36 2.69 2.48
N ILE A 202 -8.25 2.04 2.86
CA ILE A 202 -6.95 2.69 3.15
C ILE A 202 -5.87 2.31 2.13
N GLY A 203 -6.26 1.63 1.04
CA GLY A 203 -5.37 1.13 0.01
C GLY A 203 -5.60 1.82 -1.34
N ALA A 204 -5.34 1.09 -2.42
CA ALA A 204 -5.61 1.59 -3.76
C ALA A 204 -7.11 1.83 -3.95
N ARG A 205 -7.44 2.86 -4.73
CA ARG A 205 -8.81 3.24 -5.03
C ARG A 205 -9.02 3.24 -6.53
N ILE A 206 -10.15 2.71 -6.98
CA ILE A 206 -10.46 2.57 -8.40
C ILE A 206 -11.84 3.15 -8.67
N GLY A 207 -11.96 3.88 -9.77
CA GLY A 207 -13.23 4.32 -10.30
C GLY A 207 -13.23 4.30 -11.82
N ALA A 208 -14.42 4.35 -12.41
CA ALA A 208 -14.59 4.19 -13.84
C ALA A 208 -15.58 5.22 -14.39
N VAL A 209 -15.21 5.79 -15.53
CA VAL A 209 -16.05 6.63 -16.38
C VAL A 209 -16.10 5.98 -17.75
N GLN A 210 -17.30 5.83 -18.29
CA GLN A 210 -17.49 5.48 -19.69
C GLN A 210 -17.80 6.76 -20.48
N PHE A 211 -17.30 6.84 -21.71
CA PHE A 211 -17.60 7.96 -22.60
C PHE A 211 -17.99 7.48 -24.00
N THR A 212 -18.89 8.23 -24.62
CA THR A 212 -19.19 8.24 -26.05
C THR A 212 -19.17 9.69 -26.54
N TYR A 213 -20.27 10.22 -27.08
CA TYR A 213 -20.57 11.65 -27.07
C TYR A 213 -21.02 12.12 -25.68
N ASP A 214 -21.65 11.23 -24.91
CA ASP A 214 -22.07 11.47 -23.53
C ASP A 214 -21.08 10.81 -22.56
N GLN A 215 -21.02 11.28 -21.31
CA GLN A 215 -20.15 10.73 -20.28
C GLN A 215 -20.98 10.18 -19.13
N ARG A 216 -20.62 8.99 -18.64
CA ARG A 216 -21.28 8.34 -17.50
C ARG A 216 -20.24 7.95 -16.45
N LEU A 217 -20.45 8.43 -15.22
CA LEU A 217 -19.73 7.90 -14.06
C LEU A 217 -20.34 6.53 -13.73
N GLU A 218 -19.58 5.46 -13.95
CA GLU A 218 -20.03 4.10 -13.62
C GLU A 218 -19.97 3.88 -12.12
N PHE A 219 -18.85 4.27 -11.51
CA PHE A 219 -18.65 4.33 -10.07
C PHE A 219 -17.41 5.20 -9.75
N GLY A 220 -17.47 5.89 -8.61
CA GLY A 220 -16.39 6.73 -8.09
C GLY A 220 -15.30 5.95 -7.35
N LEU A 221 -14.20 6.65 -7.05
CA LEU A 221 -13.01 6.09 -6.37
C LEU A 221 -13.28 5.45 -5.00
N PHE A 222 -14.43 5.72 -4.37
CA PHE A 222 -14.77 5.32 -3.01
C PHE A 222 -15.94 4.34 -2.94
N ASP A 223 -16.58 4.01 -4.07
CA ASP A 223 -17.84 3.27 -4.06
C ASP A 223 -17.63 1.77 -3.80
N HIS A 224 -16.44 1.26 -4.11
CA HIS A 224 -16.08 -0.15 -3.97
C HIS A 224 -14.78 -0.33 -3.17
N PRO A 225 -14.88 -0.43 -1.83
CA PRO A 225 -13.70 -0.54 -0.95
C PRO A 225 -13.14 -1.96 -0.87
N ARG A 226 -13.63 -2.91 -1.67
CA ARG A 226 -13.14 -4.29 -1.72
C ARG A 226 -12.71 -4.65 -3.13
N LYS A 227 -11.58 -5.35 -3.24
CA LYS A 227 -11.00 -5.79 -4.52
C LYS A 227 -12.01 -6.56 -5.39
N GLU A 228 -12.66 -7.57 -4.82
CA GLU A 228 -13.65 -8.39 -5.54
C GLU A 228 -14.87 -7.58 -6.01
N ASP A 229 -15.38 -6.66 -5.18
CA ASP A 229 -16.52 -5.81 -5.55
C ASP A 229 -16.16 -4.89 -6.72
N THR A 230 -14.95 -4.32 -6.70
CA THR A 230 -14.45 -3.46 -7.79
C THR A 230 -14.32 -4.24 -9.10
N ILE A 231 -13.73 -5.43 -9.05
CA ILE A 231 -13.57 -6.29 -10.24
C ILE A 231 -14.93 -6.68 -10.82
N ASN A 232 -15.89 -7.00 -9.95
CA ASN A 232 -17.25 -7.34 -10.36
C ASN A 232 -18.00 -6.13 -10.92
N ALA A 233 -17.82 -4.94 -10.34
CA ALA A 233 -18.41 -3.71 -10.83
C ALA A 233 -17.89 -3.37 -12.23
N LEU A 234 -16.57 -3.44 -12.45
CA LEU A 234 -15.96 -3.24 -13.78
C LEU A 234 -16.58 -4.16 -14.83
N ARG A 235 -16.66 -5.46 -14.54
CA ARG A 235 -17.20 -6.46 -15.48
C ARG A 235 -18.69 -6.29 -15.77
N ARG A 236 -19.43 -5.59 -14.91
CA ARG A 236 -20.88 -5.34 -15.04
C ARG A 236 -21.21 -4.03 -15.72
N ILE A 237 -20.23 -3.20 -16.07
CA ILE A 237 -20.45 -1.96 -16.82
C ILE A 237 -21.20 -2.29 -18.12
N SER A 238 -22.33 -1.63 -18.34
CA SER A 238 -23.15 -1.79 -19.54
C SER A 238 -22.60 -0.92 -20.67
N TYR A 239 -22.46 -1.52 -21.85
CA TYR A 239 -22.02 -0.85 -23.07
C TYR A 239 -23.00 0.26 -23.51
N MET A 240 -22.50 1.48 -23.76
CA MET A 240 -23.33 2.64 -24.14
C MET A 240 -23.65 2.67 -25.65
N SER A 241 -22.65 2.43 -26.52
CA SER A 241 -22.71 2.62 -27.97
C SER A 241 -23.01 4.07 -28.39
N GLY A 242 -22.06 4.70 -29.09
CA GLY A 242 -22.19 6.09 -29.59
C GLY A 242 -20.94 6.54 -30.35
N GLY A 243 -20.73 7.84 -30.50
CA GLY A 243 -19.46 8.38 -31.03
C GLY A 243 -18.35 8.40 -29.99
N THR A 244 -17.20 8.98 -30.36
CA THR A 244 -15.96 8.95 -29.55
C THR A 244 -15.50 10.37 -29.23
N ALA A 245 -15.95 10.95 -28.10
CA ALA A 245 -15.50 12.27 -27.63
C ALA A 245 -14.56 12.12 -26.42
N THR A 246 -13.31 11.75 -26.70
CA THR A 246 -12.30 11.47 -25.67
C THR A 246 -11.90 12.70 -24.88
N GLY A 247 -11.81 13.89 -25.50
CA GLY A 247 -11.47 15.14 -24.82
C GLY A 247 -12.51 15.53 -23.76
N ALA A 248 -13.79 15.44 -24.11
CA ALA A 248 -14.91 15.60 -23.19
C ALA A 248 -14.88 14.54 -22.07
N GLY A 249 -14.56 13.28 -22.42
CA GLY A 249 -14.34 12.20 -21.46
C GLY A 249 -13.26 12.50 -20.42
N ILE A 250 -12.10 13.00 -20.86
CA ILE A 250 -10.98 13.40 -19.99
C ILE A 250 -11.43 14.53 -19.05
N THR A 251 -12.07 15.55 -19.59
CA THR A 251 -12.59 16.69 -18.82
C THR A 251 -13.57 16.22 -17.74
N TYR A 252 -14.51 15.34 -18.11
CA TYR A 252 -15.48 14.78 -17.19
C TYR A 252 -14.82 13.95 -16.08
N ALA A 253 -13.84 13.11 -16.41
CA ALA A 253 -13.10 12.32 -15.42
C ALA A 253 -12.37 13.22 -14.42
N ILE A 254 -11.71 14.29 -14.89
CA ILE A 254 -11.05 15.26 -14.01
C ILE A 254 -12.06 15.93 -13.06
N GLN A 255 -13.23 16.33 -13.57
CA GLN A 255 -14.22 17.09 -12.81
C GLN A 255 -15.07 16.25 -11.85
N ASN A 256 -15.32 14.98 -12.18
CA ASN A 256 -16.26 14.12 -11.46
C ASN A 256 -15.58 12.95 -10.75
N LEU A 257 -14.68 12.25 -11.43
CA LEU A 257 -13.98 11.09 -10.87
C LEU A 257 -12.85 11.51 -9.92
N PHE A 258 -12.02 12.48 -10.33
CA PHE A 258 -10.92 13.01 -9.51
C PHE A 258 -11.29 14.25 -8.70
N ARG A 259 -12.58 14.57 -8.57
CA ARG A 259 -13.06 15.71 -7.78
C ARG A 259 -12.66 15.61 -6.31
N ARG A 260 -12.73 14.39 -5.78
CA ARG A 260 -12.31 14.02 -4.42
C ARG A 260 -11.40 12.82 -4.56
N THR A 261 -10.14 12.97 -4.19
CA THR A 261 -9.16 11.88 -4.22
C THR A 261 -8.69 11.56 -2.82
N GLY A 262 -8.28 10.31 -2.63
CA GLY A 262 -7.59 9.91 -1.41
C GLY A 262 -6.17 10.44 -1.29
N PRO A 263 -5.54 10.20 -0.14
CA PRO A 263 -4.08 10.22 -0.09
C PRO A 263 -3.54 9.22 -1.12
N GLY A 264 -2.43 9.56 -1.76
CA GLY A 264 -1.86 8.77 -2.84
C GLY A 264 -1.84 9.50 -4.17
N ARG A 265 -1.30 8.84 -5.19
CA ARG A 265 -1.08 9.45 -6.50
C ARG A 265 -2.18 9.13 -7.47
N ASN A 266 -2.54 10.10 -8.31
CA ASN A 266 -3.64 9.99 -9.24
C ASN A 266 -3.13 9.52 -10.62
N PHE A 267 -3.75 8.47 -11.12
CA PHE A 267 -3.44 7.88 -12.42
C PHE A 267 -4.73 7.73 -13.21
N LEU A 268 -4.74 8.18 -14.46
CA LEU A 268 -5.84 7.98 -15.40
C LEU A 268 -5.38 7.06 -16.52
N ILE A 269 -6.06 5.94 -16.72
CA ILE A 269 -5.85 5.04 -17.86
C ILE A 269 -7.00 5.25 -18.82
N ILE A 270 -6.68 5.71 -20.02
CA ILE A 270 -7.61 5.93 -21.13
C ILE A 270 -7.48 4.73 -22.06
N ILE A 271 -8.61 4.11 -22.44
CA ILE A 271 -8.65 3.05 -23.43
C ILE A 271 -9.63 3.41 -24.55
N THR A 272 -9.21 3.30 -25.81
CA THR A 272 -10.00 3.62 -27.01
C THR A 272 -9.54 2.80 -28.23
N ASP A 273 -10.45 2.57 -29.19
CA ASP A 273 -10.17 1.86 -30.44
C ASP A 273 -10.11 2.76 -31.68
N GLY A 274 -10.34 4.07 -31.51
CA GLY A 274 -10.61 4.98 -32.62
C GLY A 274 -10.11 6.41 -32.41
N GLN A 275 -10.31 7.23 -33.43
CA GLN A 275 -10.00 8.65 -33.43
C GLN A 275 -11.07 9.43 -32.64
N SER A 276 -10.64 10.42 -31.86
CA SER A 276 -11.58 11.31 -31.17
C SER A 276 -12.20 12.33 -32.13
N TYR A 277 -13.46 12.72 -31.90
CA TYR A 277 -14.14 13.79 -32.63
C TYR A 277 -13.86 15.19 -32.06
N ASP A 278 -13.16 15.29 -30.94
CA ASP A 278 -12.81 16.53 -30.24
C ASP A 278 -11.32 16.60 -29.90
N ASP A 279 -10.85 17.77 -29.44
CA ASP A 279 -9.46 17.94 -29.03
C ASP A 279 -9.17 17.15 -27.75
N VAL A 280 -8.14 16.31 -27.83
CA VAL A 280 -7.69 15.48 -26.69
C VAL A 280 -6.50 16.07 -25.96
N GLN A 281 -5.76 16.99 -26.59
CA GLN A 281 -4.49 17.48 -26.06
C GLN A 281 -4.69 18.45 -24.89
N LEU A 282 -5.58 19.45 -25.04
CA LEU A 282 -5.81 20.43 -23.98
C LEU A 282 -6.42 19.80 -22.72
N PRO A 283 -7.48 18.96 -22.80
CA PRO A 283 -8.02 18.28 -21.62
C PRO A 283 -6.98 17.41 -20.90
N ALA A 284 -6.15 16.69 -21.66
CA ALA A 284 -5.09 15.88 -21.08
C ALA A 284 -4.06 16.73 -20.33
N LEU A 285 -3.62 17.83 -20.93
CA LEU A 285 -2.68 18.77 -20.30
C LEU A 285 -3.24 19.36 -19.00
N GLU A 286 -4.53 19.68 -18.96
CA GLU A 286 -5.20 20.15 -17.75
C GLU A 286 -5.22 19.08 -16.64
N GLY A 287 -5.49 17.82 -16.98
CA GLY A 287 -5.39 16.70 -16.04
C GLY A 287 -3.99 16.55 -15.47
N GLN A 288 -2.97 16.65 -16.33
CA GLN A 288 -1.56 16.56 -15.94
C GLN A 288 -1.16 17.70 -15.00
N LYS A 289 -1.60 18.94 -15.26
CA LYS A 289 -1.39 20.09 -14.38
C LYS A 289 -2.03 19.91 -13.00
N LYS A 290 -3.09 19.12 -12.90
CA LYS A 290 -3.74 18.74 -11.62
C LYS A 290 -3.07 17.55 -10.93
N GLY A 291 -1.90 17.12 -11.40
CA GLY A 291 -1.12 16.03 -10.80
C GLY A 291 -1.62 14.63 -11.15
N ILE A 292 -2.43 14.50 -12.20
CA ILE A 292 -2.90 13.20 -12.72
C ILE A 292 -1.92 12.72 -13.79
N THR A 293 -1.24 11.60 -13.56
CA THR A 293 -0.45 10.93 -14.61
C THR A 293 -1.39 10.16 -15.54
N ILE A 294 -1.31 10.41 -16.84
CA ILE A 294 -2.20 9.82 -17.85
C ILE A 294 -1.46 8.75 -18.65
N PHE A 295 -2.06 7.56 -18.71
CA PHE A 295 -1.68 6.46 -19.59
C PHE A 295 -2.73 6.31 -20.69
N SER A 296 -2.31 6.14 -21.94
CA SER A 296 -3.19 5.92 -23.09
C SER A 296 -2.98 4.52 -23.65
N VAL A 297 -4.06 3.76 -23.81
CA VAL A 297 -4.06 2.41 -24.40
C VAL A 297 -4.92 2.44 -25.65
N GLY A 298 -4.29 2.33 -26.81
CA GLY A 298 -4.97 2.21 -28.09
C GLY A 298 -5.13 0.76 -28.52
N VAL A 299 -6.23 0.46 -29.18
CA VAL A 299 -6.52 -0.84 -29.78
C VAL A 299 -6.89 -0.67 -31.25
N ALA A 300 -6.58 -1.68 -32.07
CA ALA A 300 -6.98 -1.77 -33.47
C ALA A 300 -6.54 -0.57 -34.31
N TRP A 301 -7.42 0.41 -34.52
CA TRP A 301 -7.20 1.54 -35.43
C TRP A 301 -6.97 2.86 -34.68
N ALA A 302 -6.80 2.82 -33.36
CA ALA A 302 -6.54 4.00 -32.54
C ALA A 302 -5.31 4.79 -33.04
N PRO A 303 -5.45 6.09 -33.37
CA PRO A 303 -4.34 6.89 -33.90
C PRO A 303 -3.23 7.05 -32.87
N LEU A 304 -2.01 6.60 -33.20
CA LEU A 304 -0.88 6.67 -32.27
C LEU A 304 -0.51 8.10 -31.86
N GLU A 305 -0.72 9.07 -32.74
CA GLU A 305 -0.47 10.49 -32.45
C GLU A 305 -1.42 11.02 -31.36
N ASP A 306 -2.71 10.70 -31.44
CA ASP A 306 -3.70 11.08 -30.42
C ASP A 306 -3.38 10.44 -29.07
N LEU A 307 -3.01 9.16 -29.07
CA LEU A 307 -2.59 8.45 -27.84
C LEU A 307 -1.40 9.16 -27.20
N LYS A 308 -0.38 9.51 -27.98
CA LYS A 308 0.78 10.27 -27.49
C LYS A 308 0.40 11.68 -27.04
N ALA A 309 -0.53 12.35 -27.72
CA ALA A 309 -0.98 13.68 -27.34
C ALA A 309 -1.64 13.69 -25.94
N MET A 310 -2.39 12.63 -25.61
CA MET A 310 -3.06 12.47 -24.31
C MET A 310 -2.14 12.00 -23.17
N ALA A 311 -1.18 11.12 -23.48
CA ALA A 311 -0.32 10.49 -22.48
C ALA A 311 0.58 11.50 -21.75
N SER A 312 1.00 11.17 -20.52
CA SER A 312 2.02 11.94 -19.79
C SER A 312 3.44 11.66 -20.27
N GLU A 313 4.40 12.52 -19.90
CA GLU A 313 5.82 12.26 -20.16
C GLU A 313 6.40 11.22 -19.18
N PRO A 314 7.33 10.35 -19.62
CA PRO A 314 7.78 10.16 -21.01
C PRO A 314 6.74 9.40 -21.85
N LYS A 315 6.47 9.84 -23.09
CA LYS A 315 5.43 9.26 -23.95
C LYS A 315 5.60 7.75 -24.18
N GLU A 316 6.83 7.29 -24.37
CA GLU A 316 7.17 5.88 -24.60
C GLU A 316 6.81 4.98 -23.42
N GLY A 317 6.74 5.54 -22.22
CA GLY A 317 6.36 4.84 -21.00
C GLY A 317 4.88 4.93 -20.65
N HIS A 318 4.11 5.74 -21.37
CA HIS A 318 2.72 6.06 -21.06
C HIS A 318 1.74 5.76 -22.21
N THR A 319 2.25 5.46 -23.40
CA THR A 319 1.46 5.09 -24.55
C THR A 319 1.65 3.61 -24.88
N PHE A 320 0.53 2.86 -24.91
CA PHE A 320 0.49 1.46 -25.29
C PHE A 320 -0.45 1.27 -26.47
N PHE A 321 -0.14 0.29 -27.32
CA PHE A 321 -0.93 -0.02 -28.50
C PHE A 321 -0.92 -1.52 -28.77
N THR A 322 -2.06 -2.08 -29.14
CA THR A 322 -2.21 -3.44 -29.66
C THR A 322 -3.06 -3.43 -30.93
N ARG A 323 -2.79 -4.34 -31.85
CA ARG A 323 -3.53 -4.46 -33.13
C ARG A 323 -4.92 -5.05 -32.97
N ASP A 324 -5.17 -5.76 -31.88
CA ASP A 324 -6.44 -6.39 -31.58
C ASP A 324 -6.73 -6.40 -30.07
N PHE A 325 -7.98 -6.66 -29.73
CA PHE A 325 -8.45 -6.68 -28.35
C PHE A 325 -7.92 -7.87 -27.54
N ILE A 326 -7.45 -8.94 -28.18
CA ILE A 326 -6.88 -10.11 -27.50
C ILE A 326 -5.52 -9.74 -26.88
N GLY A 327 -4.70 -8.98 -27.62
CA GLY A 327 -3.39 -8.50 -27.18
C GLY A 327 -3.43 -7.54 -25.97
N LEU A 328 -4.60 -7.04 -25.57
CA LEU A 328 -4.73 -6.21 -24.36
C LEU A 328 -4.21 -6.91 -23.11
N ALA A 329 -4.42 -8.23 -22.99
CA ALA A 329 -3.97 -8.99 -21.83
C ALA A 329 -2.44 -8.92 -21.62
N GLU A 330 -1.67 -8.81 -22.71
CA GLU A 330 -0.20 -8.73 -22.67
C GLU A 330 0.30 -7.35 -22.21
N ILE A 331 -0.53 -6.32 -22.31
CA ILE A 331 -0.20 -4.93 -21.94
C ILE A 331 -0.30 -4.72 -20.42
N VAL A 332 -1.12 -5.51 -19.70
CA VAL A 332 -1.39 -5.34 -18.26
C VAL A 332 -0.09 -5.19 -17.44
N PRO A 333 0.92 -6.08 -17.56
CA PRO A 333 2.14 -5.96 -16.77
C PRO A 333 2.93 -4.68 -17.08
N ALA A 334 2.88 -4.18 -18.32
CA ALA A 334 3.59 -2.98 -18.72
C ALA A 334 2.95 -1.72 -18.13
N VAL A 335 1.61 -1.63 -18.13
CA VAL A 335 0.87 -0.53 -17.49
C VAL A 335 1.13 -0.50 -15.98
N VAL A 336 1.03 -1.65 -15.31
CA VAL A 336 1.28 -1.75 -13.85
C VAL A 336 2.72 -1.34 -13.52
N ARG A 337 3.72 -1.79 -14.30
CA ARG A 337 5.10 -1.34 -14.12
C ARG A 337 5.27 0.16 -14.34
N GLY A 338 4.59 0.72 -15.34
CA GLY A 338 4.57 2.17 -15.60
C GLY A 338 4.05 2.94 -14.40
N ILE A 339 2.88 2.58 -13.87
CA ILE A 339 2.28 3.20 -12.67
C ILE A 339 3.26 3.13 -11.49
N CYS A 340 3.88 1.97 -11.26
CA CYS A 340 4.82 1.76 -10.17
C CYS A 340 6.13 2.53 -10.30
N ARG A 341 6.69 2.60 -11.51
CA ARG A 341 7.85 3.46 -11.81
C ARG A 341 7.50 4.90 -11.49
N ASP A 342 6.42 5.38 -12.08
CA ASP A 342 6.00 6.76 -11.94
C ASP A 342 5.74 7.12 -10.49
N PHE A 343 5.06 6.25 -9.72
CA PHE A 343 4.84 6.39 -8.27
C PHE A 343 6.14 6.65 -7.49
N ASN A 344 7.22 5.94 -7.83
CA ASN A 344 8.50 6.05 -7.13
C ASN A 344 9.32 7.27 -7.56
N ASP A 345 9.19 7.73 -8.81
CA ASP A 345 10.05 8.79 -9.36
C ASP A 345 9.66 10.21 -8.93
N LYS A 346 8.45 10.43 -8.39
CA LYS A 346 8.01 11.74 -7.85
C LYS A 346 7.95 11.77 -6.31
N ASN A 347 8.64 10.85 -5.64
CA ASN A 347 8.82 10.84 -4.18
C ASN A 347 10.17 11.39 -3.77
#